data_AF-A0A9P4TV29-F1
#
_entry.id   AF-A0A9P4TV29-F1
#
_cell.length_a   1.000
_cell.length_b   1.000
_cell.length_c   1.000
_cell.angle_alpha   90.00
_cell.angle_beta   90.00
_cell.angle_gamma   90.00
#
_symmetry.space_group_name_H-M   'P 1'
#
loop_
_entity.id
_entity.type
_entity.pdbx_description
1 polymer ?
#
loop_
_entity_poly.entity_id
_entity_poly.type
_entity_poly.pdbx_seq_one_letter_code
_entity_poly.pdbx_strand_id
1 'polypeptide(L)'
;MSFSSLVSDITFRDRDVSDRRSQLSWGQSYASTAATSVSISGDISSQLHGGYSHPLARSWQAERQLTKSMLIYPLFISDIADEETLIPSLPNQHRRGLNRIIPFLEPLVAKGLRSVILFGVPMGPNSKDALGTAADDPEGPVIQAIRILRRRFRDLFIVADVCLCEYTSHGHCGILRDDGSLNNQMSVDRISDVAMAYAAAGAHCVAPSDMNDGRIRAIKLKLIESGIAHQVVLMSYAAKFSGCLYGPFRDAAGSCPSFGDRKCYQLPPGGRGLARRAIIRDINEGADIIMVKPASQYLDIISDAKELGKDLPVAAYQVSGEFAMIHAAAKAGVFDLKTMAFESTEGILRAGASIVITYFAPEFLDWLSN
;
A
#
# COMPACT_ATOMS: atom_id res chain seq x y z
N MET A 1 6.38 -21.29 29.51
CA MET A 1 5.83 -20.65 30.72
C MET A 1 4.76 -19.68 30.26
N SER A 2 3.51 -19.95 30.64
CA SER A 2 2.32 -19.32 30.07
C SER A 2 2.01 -17.97 30.75
N PHE A 3 1.72 -16.97 29.93
CA PHE A 3 1.43 -15.57 30.25
C PHE A 3 -0.03 -15.42 30.76
N SER A 4 -0.41 -16.17 31.79
CA SER A 4 -1.82 -16.32 32.23
C SER A 4 -2.07 -15.94 33.69
N SER A 5 -1.25 -15.07 34.30
CA SER A 5 -1.40 -14.75 35.73
C SER A 5 -1.18 -13.28 36.10
N LEU A 6 -1.63 -12.33 35.28
CA LEU A 6 -1.48 -10.90 35.58
C LEU A 6 -2.66 -10.05 35.09
N VAL A 7 -3.90 -10.48 35.32
CA VAL A 7 -5.06 -9.57 35.38
C VAL A 7 -6.08 -10.13 36.36
N SER A 8 -5.85 -9.88 37.64
CA SER A 8 -6.85 -10.07 38.69
C SER A 8 -6.63 -8.98 39.72
N ASP A 9 -7.15 -7.79 39.46
CA ASP A 9 -7.48 -6.77 40.48
C ASP A 9 -8.03 -5.49 39.83
N ILE A 10 -9.26 -5.55 39.33
CA ILE A 10 -10.11 -4.37 39.25
C ILE A 10 -11.51 -4.79 39.73
N THR A 11 -11.73 -4.64 41.02
CA THR A 11 -13.02 -4.79 41.66
C THR A 11 -13.91 -3.61 41.29
N PHE A 12 -14.99 -3.91 40.56
CA PHE A 12 -16.13 -3.03 40.34
C PHE A 12 -16.77 -2.70 41.69
N ARG A 13 -16.94 -1.40 42.00
CA ARG A 13 -17.81 -0.93 43.08
C ARG A 13 -18.97 -0.17 42.47
N ASP A 14 -20.16 -0.73 42.64
CA ASP A 14 -21.45 -0.09 42.43
C ASP A 14 -21.58 1.20 43.27
N ARG A 15 -22.24 2.22 42.70
CA ARG A 15 -22.90 3.26 43.49
C ARG A 15 -24.25 3.64 42.89
N ASP A 16 -25.25 3.40 43.73
CA ASP A 16 -26.64 3.79 43.61
C ASP A 16 -26.87 5.30 43.60
N VAL A 17 -28.02 5.62 43.01
CA VAL A 17 -28.69 6.92 42.88
C VAL A 17 -29.28 7.37 44.22
N SER A 18 -29.14 8.66 44.59
CA SER A 18 -30.24 9.42 45.23
C SER A 18 -30.01 10.94 45.29
N ASP A 19 -31.12 11.64 45.06
CA ASP A 19 -31.41 13.06 45.19
C ASP A 19 -30.96 13.72 46.51
N ARG A 20 -30.61 15.02 46.44
CA ARG A 20 -31.29 16.11 47.19
C ARG A 20 -30.68 17.49 46.93
N ARG A 21 -31.55 18.45 46.61
CA ARG A 21 -31.32 19.90 46.66
C ARG A 21 -31.20 20.39 48.10
N SER A 22 -30.30 21.35 48.35
CA SER A 22 -30.49 22.38 49.39
C SER A 22 -29.62 23.62 49.13
N GLN A 23 -30.17 24.75 49.54
CA GLN A 23 -29.80 26.13 49.21
C GLN A 23 -28.56 26.68 49.96
N LEU A 24 -27.91 27.66 49.31
CA LEU A 24 -27.20 28.85 49.81
C LEU A 24 -26.61 28.86 51.24
N SER A 25 -25.30 29.10 51.31
CA SER A 25 -24.65 29.80 52.43
C SER A 25 -23.49 30.66 51.91
N TRP A 26 -23.41 31.89 52.41
CA TRP A 26 -22.48 32.95 52.05
C TRP A 26 -21.11 32.78 52.71
N GLY A 27 -20.08 33.16 51.97
CA GLY A 27 -18.90 33.85 52.49
C GLY A 27 -17.91 33.03 53.31
N GLN A 28 -16.88 32.49 52.64
CA GLN A 28 -15.57 32.33 53.25
C GLN A 28 -14.48 32.81 52.28
N SER A 29 -13.65 33.72 52.79
CA SER A 29 -12.51 34.31 52.09
C SER A 29 -11.50 33.22 51.75
N TYR A 30 -11.30 32.97 50.46
CA TYR A 30 -10.11 32.26 50.02
C TYR A 30 -8.93 33.23 50.08
N ALA A 31 -8.14 33.06 51.14
CA ALA A 31 -6.80 33.58 51.22
C ALA A 31 -6.05 33.20 49.94
N SER A 32 -5.51 34.22 49.28
CA SER A 32 -4.60 34.12 48.16
C SER A 32 -3.40 33.26 48.55
N THR A 33 -3.47 31.96 48.26
CA THR A 33 -2.26 31.15 48.08
C THR A 33 -1.61 31.63 46.80
N ALA A 34 -0.55 32.42 46.98
CA ALA A 34 0.43 32.75 45.95
C ALA A 34 1.13 31.46 45.50
N ALA A 35 0.43 30.65 44.72
CA ALA A 35 1.01 29.64 43.85
C ALA A 35 0.96 30.26 42.46
N THR A 36 2.08 30.84 42.03
CA THR A 36 2.46 31.12 40.64
C THR A 36 1.29 30.98 39.67
N SER A 37 0.39 31.97 39.66
CA SER A 37 -0.55 32.13 38.56
C SER A 37 0.29 32.58 37.38
N VAL A 38 0.80 31.61 36.63
CA VAL A 38 1.13 31.87 35.24
C VAL A 38 -0.19 32.32 34.65
N SER A 39 -0.35 33.62 34.53
CA SER A 39 -1.44 34.25 33.80
C SER A 39 -1.35 33.72 32.38
N ILE A 40 -2.05 32.63 32.08
CA ILE A 40 -2.38 32.21 30.72
C ILE A 40 -3.45 33.19 30.20
N SER A 41 -3.21 34.49 30.37
CA SER A 41 -3.94 35.55 29.69
C SER A 41 -3.56 35.39 28.22
N GLY A 42 -4.47 34.75 27.48
CA GLY A 42 -4.29 34.23 26.14
C GLY A 42 -3.43 35.07 25.22
N ASP A 43 -2.19 34.63 25.02
CA ASP A 43 -1.48 34.98 23.80
C ASP A 43 -2.26 34.39 22.63
N ILE A 44 -2.66 35.26 21.70
CA ILE A 44 -3.39 34.91 20.48
C ILE A 44 -2.64 33.83 19.70
N SER A 45 -1.30 33.86 19.73
CA SER A 45 -0.44 32.89 19.04
C SER A 45 -0.67 31.43 19.51
N SER A 46 -1.14 31.25 20.75
CA SER A 46 -1.36 29.93 21.36
C SER A 46 -2.79 29.38 21.15
N GLN A 47 -3.70 30.18 20.56
CA GLN A 47 -5.12 29.82 20.45
C GLN A 47 -5.43 29.03 19.16
N LEU A 48 -5.24 27.71 19.19
CA LEU A 48 -5.51 26.84 18.03
C LEU A 48 -6.87 26.13 18.07
N HIS A 49 -7.49 25.99 19.26
CA HIS A 49 -8.72 25.20 19.46
C HIS A 49 -9.89 25.62 18.55
N GLY A 50 -9.94 26.90 18.16
CA GLY A 50 -10.94 27.41 17.23
C GLY A 50 -10.95 26.65 15.90
N GLY A 51 -9.77 26.31 15.37
CA GLY A 51 -9.60 25.68 14.04
C GLY A 51 -10.09 24.24 13.94
N TYR A 52 -10.37 23.55 15.05
CA TYR A 52 -10.77 22.13 15.06
C TYR A 52 -11.91 21.80 16.05
N SER A 53 -12.60 22.83 16.55
CA SER A 53 -13.70 22.70 17.51
C SER A 53 -14.96 22.01 16.95
N HIS A 54 -15.22 22.15 15.65
CA HIS A 54 -16.39 21.56 14.96
C HIS A 54 -15.98 20.38 14.05
N PRO A 55 -16.82 19.34 13.86
CA PRO A 55 -16.52 18.23 12.94
C PRO A 55 -16.07 18.67 11.55
N LEU A 56 -16.80 19.60 10.92
CA LEU A 56 -16.43 20.17 9.62
C LEU A 56 -15.10 20.92 9.65
N ALA A 57 -14.81 21.65 10.74
CA ALA A 57 -13.56 22.38 10.88
C ALA A 57 -12.36 21.42 10.93
N ARG A 58 -12.49 20.26 11.59
CA ARG A 58 -11.47 19.20 11.55
C ARG A 58 -11.22 18.68 10.14
N SER A 59 -12.29 18.46 9.36
CA SER A 59 -12.16 18.00 7.97
C SER A 59 -11.50 19.04 7.05
N TRP A 60 -11.65 20.34 7.32
CA TRP A 60 -10.99 21.42 6.58
C TRP A 60 -9.48 21.52 6.84
N GLN A 61 -8.98 20.96 7.94
CA GLN A 61 -7.54 20.93 8.22
C GLN A 61 -6.79 19.92 7.32
N ALA A 62 -7.50 18.99 6.70
CA ALA A 62 -6.89 18.04 5.78
C ALA A 62 -6.59 18.70 4.43
N GLU A 63 -5.32 18.71 4.01
CA GLU A 63 -4.92 19.16 2.67
C GLU A 63 -5.50 18.28 1.54
N ARG A 64 -5.84 17.03 1.88
CA ARG A 64 -6.50 16.07 0.99
C ARG A 64 -7.42 15.15 1.77
N GLN A 65 -8.63 14.95 1.27
CA GLN A 65 -9.59 13.98 1.82
C GLN A 65 -9.55 12.68 1.04
N LEU A 66 -9.74 11.55 1.73
CA LEU A 66 -9.80 10.23 1.09
C LEU A 66 -11.05 10.10 0.23
N THR A 67 -10.87 9.64 -1.01
CA THR A 67 -11.97 9.36 -1.94
C THR A 67 -11.78 7.99 -2.57
N LYS A 68 -12.88 7.38 -3.05
CA LYS A 68 -12.86 6.03 -3.64
C LYS A 68 -11.91 5.90 -4.83
N SER A 69 -11.75 6.96 -5.65
CA SER A 69 -10.87 6.95 -6.82
C SER A 69 -9.37 6.94 -6.49
N MET A 70 -8.99 7.21 -5.24
CA MET A 70 -7.60 7.12 -4.79
C MET A 70 -7.17 5.68 -4.52
N LEU A 71 -8.13 4.74 -4.40
CA LEU A 71 -7.87 3.36 -4.00
C LEU A 71 -7.49 2.50 -5.22
N ILE A 72 -6.42 1.74 -5.06
CA ILE A 72 -6.04 0.66 -5.95
C ILE A 72 -6.07 -0.65 -5.16
N TYR A 73 -6.83 -1.62 -5.66
CA TYR A 73 -6.99 -2.91 -4.96
C TYR A 73 -6.05 -3.99 -5.52
N PRO A 74 -5.19 -4.62 -4.69
CA PRO A 74 -4.36 -5.76 -5.10
C PRO A 74 -5.14 -7.03 -5.40
N LEU A 75 -4.80 -7.73 -6.49
CA LEU A 75 -5.37 -9.02 -6.87
C LEU A 75 -4.27 -10.06 -7.12
N PHE A 76 -4.43 -11.26 -6.55
CA PHE A 76 -3.54 -12.40 -6.76
C PHE A 76 -4.18 -13.37 -7.76
N ILE A 77 -3.59 -13.49 -8.94
CA ILE A 77 -4.17 -14.21 -10.07
C ILE A 77 -3.50 -15.57 -10.25
N SER A 78 -4.28 -16.63 -10.13
CA SER A 78 -3.83 -18.01 -10.34
C SER A 78 -3.85 -18.41 -11.81
N ASP A 79 -2.99 -19.36 -12.16
CA ASP A 79 -3.05 -20.14 -13.39
C ASP A 79 -4.13 -21.25 -13.36
N ILE A 80 -4.68 -21.58 -12.19
CA ILE A 80 -5.81 -22.50 -12.03
C ILE A 80 -7.11 -21.72 -12.20
N ALA A 81 -7.81 -21.92 -13.33
CA ALA A 81 -8.94 -21.10 -13.78
C ALA A 81 -10.07 -20.90 -12.74
N ASP A 82 -10.40 -21.93 -11.96
CA ASP A 82 -11.50 -21.89 -10.98
C ASP A 82 -11.05 -21.70 -9.52
N GLU A 83 -9.76 -21.47 -9.27
CA GLU A 83 -9.22 -21.35 -7.91
C GLU A 83 -9.86 -20.18 -7.14
N GLU A 84 -10.15 -20.40 -5.86
CA GLU A 84 -10.53 -19.37 -4.91
C GLU A 84 -10.00 -19.74 -3.52
N THR A 85 -8.68 -19.64 -3.36
CA THR A 85 -7.98 -20.10 -2.16
C THR A 85 -7.75 -18.92 -1.21
N LEU A 86 -8.26 -19.02 0.02
CA LEU A 86 -7.98 -18.06 1.09
C LEU A 86 -6.48 -18.05 1.42
N ILE A 87 -5.90 -16.86 1.60
CA ILE A 87 -4.51 -16.68 2.02
C ILE A 87 -4.49 -16.48 3.56
N PRO A 88 -4.08 -17.48 4.36
CA PRO A 88 -4.27 -17.42 5.82
C PRO A 88 -3.56 -16.27 6.51
N SER A 89 -2.37 -15.88 6.03
CA SER A 89 -1.58 -14.78 6.59
C SER A 89 -2.08 -13.40 6.16
N LEU A 90 -2.99 -13.32 5.19
CA LEU A 90 -3.51 -12.09 4.62
C LEU A 90 -5.04 -12.04 4.71
N PRO A 91 -5.60 -11.54 5.84
CA PRO A 91 -7.03 -11.65 6.15
C PRO A 91 -7.97 -11.27 5.00
N ASN A 92 -8.96 -12.12 4.74
CA ASN A 92 -9.99 -11.96 3.70
C ASN A 92 -9.48 -11.93 2.24
N GLN A 93 -8.18 -12.02 2.01
CA GLN A 93 -7.62 -12.03 0.66
C GLN A 93 -7.54 -13.46 0.11
N HIS A 94 -7.76 -13.59 -1.19
CA HIS A 94 -7.75 -14.88 -1.87
C HIS A 94 -6.86 -14.82 -3.10
N ARG A 95 -6.22 -15.94 -3.42
CA ARG A 95 -5.70 -16.21 -4.76
C ARG A 95 -6.86 -16.71 -5.61
N ARG A 96 -7.07 -16.08 -6.77
CA ARG A 96 -8.24 -16.31 -7.63
C ARG A 96 -7.84 -16.67 -9.04
N GLY A 97 -8.47 -17.70 -9.59
CA GLY A 97 -8.42 -18.03 -10.99
C GLY A 97 -9.24 -17.09 -11.86
N LEU A 98 -8.98 -17.11 -13.17
CA LEU A 98 -9.61 -16.22 -14.15
C LEU A 98 -11.15 -16.28 -14.14
N ASN A 99 -11.75 -17.44 -13.91
CA ASN A 99 -13.21 -17.61 -13.86
C ASN A 99 -13.85 -16.96 -12.63
N ARG A 100 -13.06 -16.68 -11.58
CA ARG A 100 -13.54 -16.11 -10.31
C ARG A 100 -13.37 -14.58 -10.24
N ILE A 101 -12.49 -14.00 -11.05
CA ILE A 101 -12.15 -12.56 -10.97
C ILE A 101 -13.35 -11.66 -11.31
N ILE A 102 -14.06 -11.94 -12.41
CA ILE A 102 -15.17 -11.08 -12.84
C ILE A 102 -16.30 -11.06 -11.79
N PRO A 103 -16.86 -12.22 -11.36
CA PRO A 103 -17.91 -12.23 -10.34
C PRO A 103 -17.48 -11.55 -9.04
N PHE A 104 -16.20 -11.66 -8.66
CA PHE A 104 -15.66 -11.02 -7.47
C PHE A 104 -15.56 -9.49 -7.60
N LEU A 105 -15.13 -8.98 -8.76
CA LEU A 105 -14.95 -7.54 -8.97
C LEU A 105 -16.25 -6.80 -9.29
N GLU A 106 -17.24 -7.45 -9.90
CA GLU A 106 -18.54 -6.83 -10.23
C GLU A 106 -19.14 -5.99 -9.07
N PRO A 107 -19.32 -6.54 -7.86
CA PRO A 107 -19.86 -5.76 -6.74
C PRO A 107 -18.92 -4.63 -6.30
N LEU A 108 -17.60 -4.80 -6.39
CA LEU A 108 -16.64 -3.75 -5.99
C LEU A 108 -16.65 -2.58 -6.98
N VAL A 109 -16.71 -2.88 -8.28
CA VAL A 109 -16.84 -1.88 -9.34
C VAL A 109 -18.16 -1.12 -9.19
N ALA A 110 -19.26 -1.82 -8.90
CA ALA A 110 -20.55 -1.18 -8.62
C ALA A 110 -20.51 -0.24 -7.40
N LYS A 111 -19.68 -0.55 -6.39
CA LYS A 111 -19.44 0.31 -5.22
C LYS A 111 -18.46 1.46 -5.48
N GLY A 112 -17.86 1.53 -6.66
CA GLY A 112 -16.98 2.62 -7.10
C GLY A 112 -15.49 2.27 -7.17
N LEU A 113 -15.11 0.99 -7.16
CA LEU A 113 -13.71 0.60 -7.40
C LEU A 113 -13.27 1.07 -8.80
N ARG A 114 -12.22 1.88 -8.87
CA ARG A 114 -11.71 2.45 -10.13
C ARG A 114 -10.40 1.85 -10.60
N SER A 115 -9.66 1.15 -9.75
CA SER A 115 -8.34 0.64 -10.10
C SER A 115 -7.98 -0.65 -9.37
N VAL A 116 -7.30 -1.55 -10.08
CA VAL A 116 -6.73 -2.78 -9.53
C VAL A 116 -5.26 -2.90 -9.91
N ILE A 117 -4.48 -3.58 -9.07
CA ILE A 117 -3.12 -4.00 -9.39
C ILE A 117 -3.00 -5.52 -9.38
N LEU A 118 -2.51 -6.08 -10.48
CA LEU A 118 -2.46 -7.52 -10.73
C LEU A 118 -1.10 -8.10 -10.34
N PHE A 119 -1.12 -9.20 -9.59
CA PHE A 119 0.03 -10.05 -9.27
C PHE A 119 -0.24 -11.46 -9.78
N GLY A 120 0.57 -11.96 -10.70
CA GLY A 120 0.47 -13.34 -11.17
C GLY A 120 1.07 -14.30 -10.15
N VAL A 121 0.38 -15.41 -9.90
CA VAL A 121 0.82 -16.46 -8.97
C VAL A 121 0.75 -17.79 -9.70
N PRO A 122 1.69 -18.05 -10.64
CA PRO A 122 1.72 -19.33 -11.31
C PRO A 122 2.15 -20.43 -10.33
N MET A 123 1.34 -21.48 -10.24
CA MET A 123 1.52 -22.60 -9.33
C MET A 123 1.78 -23.92 -10.07
N GLY A 124 1.62 -23.93 -11.40
CA GLY A 124 1.86 -25.10 -12.23
C GLY A 124 3.31 -25.60 -12.16
N PRO A 125 3.54 -26.92 -12.35
CA PRO A 125 4.89 -27.46 -12.45
C PRO A 125 5.63 -26.83 -13.63
N ASN A 126 6.93 -26.52 -13.45
CA ASN A 126 7.78 -25.87 -14.45
C ASN A 126 7.35 -24.44 -14.85
N SER A 127 6.44 -23.80 -14.11
CA SER A 127 6.06 -22.40 -14.34
C SER A 127 7.12 -21.39 -13.90
N LYS A 128 8.18 -21.85 -13.24
CA LYS A 128 9.29 -21.03 -12.76
C LYS A 128 10.63 -21.54 -13.26
N ASP A 129 11.45 -20.63 -13.78
CA ASP A 129 12.81 -20.91 -14.26
C ASP A 129 13.79 -19.79 -13.82
N ALA A 130 15.05 -19.85 -14.24
CA ALA A 130 16.04 -18.84 -13.82
C ALA A 130 15.83 -17.45 -14.48
N LEU A 131 15.02 -17.37 -15.54
CA LEU A 131 14.84 -16.16 -16.35
C LEU A 131 13.49 -15.49 -16.14
N GLY A 132 12.58 -16.15 -15.40
CA GLY A 132 11.20 -15.72 -15.26
C GLY A 132 10.45 -15.78 -16.58
N THR A 133 10.64 -16.82 -17.40
CA THR A 133 10.05 -16.90 -18.75
C THR A 133 8.52 -16.77 -18.73
N ALA A 134 7.84 -17.30 -17.71
CA ALA A 134 6.38 -17.21 -17.59
C ALA A 134 5.84 -15.80 -17.24
N ALA A 135 6.70 -14.83 -16.93
CA ALA A 135 6.28 -13.48 -16.52
C ALA A 135 5.48 -12.75 -17.59
N ASP A 136 5.72 -13.02 -18.87
CA ASP A 136 5.03 -12.43 -20.02
C ASP A 136 4.43 -13.47 -20.95
N ASP A 137 4.16 -14.67 -20.44
CA ASP A 137 3.43 -15.68 -21.17
C ASP A 137 2.06 -15.12 -21.61
N PRO A 138 1.75 -15.07 -22.91
CA PRO A 138 0.45 -14.61 -23.41
C PRO A 138 -0.73 -15.39 -22.82
N GLU A 139 -0.52 -16.64 -22.41
CA GLU A 139 -1.52 -17.50 -21.74
C GLU A 139 -1.38 -17.48 -20.22
N GLY A 140 -0.41 -16.74 -19.69
CA GLY A 140 -0.17 -16.55 -18.27
C GLY A 140 -1.28 -15.76 -17.56
N PRO A 141 -1.36 -15.90 -16.23
CA PRO A 141 -2.45 -15.36 -15.42
C PRO A 141 -2.64 -13.85 -15.57
N VAL A 142 -1.56 -13.07 -15.60
CA VAL A 142 -1.63 -11.60 -15.66
C VAL A 142 -2.16 -11.12 -17.02
N ILE A 143 -1.61 -11.61 -18.13
CA ILE A 143 -2.04 -11.18 -19.48
C ILE A 143 -3.49 -11.57 -19.74
N GLN A 144 -3.88 -12.79 -19.37
CA GLN A 144 -5.26 -13.23 -19.51
C GLN A 144 -6.21 -12.39 -18.61
N ALA A 145 -5.81 -12.08 -17.37
CA ALA A 145 -6.56 -11.19 -16.49
C ALA A 145 -6.73 -9.78 -17.09
N ILE A 146 -5.67 -9.17 -17.63
CA ILE A 146 -5.74 -7.87 -18.32
C ILE A 146 -6.79 -7.93 -19.43
N ARG A 147 -6.71 -8.91 -20.33
CA ARG A 147 -7.61 -9.05 -21.48
C ARG A 147 -9.08 -9.23 -21.07
N ILE A 148 -9.38 -10.03 -20.04
CA ILE A 148 -10.76 -10.24 -19.59
C ILE A 148 -11.30 -8.99 -18.90
N LEU A 149 -10.48 -8.31 -18.09
CA LEU A 149 -10.88 -7.11 -17.35
C LEU A 149 -11.11 -5.93 -18.29
N ARG A 150 -10.24 -5.73 -19.29
CA ARG A 150 -10.42 -4.72 -20.34
C ARG A 150 -11.73 -4.88 -21.10
N ARG A 151 -12.12 -6.12 -21.40
CA ARG A 151 -13.40 -6.43 -22.07
C ARG A 151 -14.60 -6.19 -21.17
N ARG A 152 -14.52 -6.60 -19.89
CA ARG A 152 -15.66 -6.59 -18.96
C ARG A 152 -15.91 -5.24 -18.30
N PHE A 153 -14.86 -4.50 -17.93
CA PHE A 153 -14.93 -3.28 -17.14
C PHE A 153 -14.20 -2.14 -17.87
N ARG A 154 -14.93 -1.38 -18.70
CA ARG A 154 -14.35 -0.33 -19.56
C ARG A 154 -13.67 0.79 -18.77
N ASP A 155 -14.23 1.14 -17.61
CA ASP A 155 -13.77 2.25 -16.77
C ASP A 155 -12.81 1.83 -15.63
N LEU A 156 -12.47 0.54 -15.56
CA LEU A 156 -11.52 0.03 -14.58
C LEU A 156 -10.09 0.27 -15.06
N PHE A 157 -9.33 1.03 -14.29
CA PHE A 157 -7.90 1.23 -14.50
C PHE A 157 -7.14 -0.02 -14.07
N ILE A 158 -6.24 -0.51 -14.92
CA ILE A 158 -5.58 -1.81 -14.73
C ILE A 158 -4.09 -1.55 -14.63
N VAL A 159 -3.56 -1.81 -13.45
CA VAL A 159 -2.13 -1.77 -13.15
C VAL A 159 -1.60 -3.20 -13.16
N ALA A 160 -0.48 -3.44 -13.82
CA ALA A 160 0.24 -4.72 -13.75
C ALA A 160 1.56 -4.52 -13.00
N ASP A 161 1.80 -5.30 -11.95
CA ASP A 161 3.12 -5.35 -11.30
C ASP A 161 4.14 -5.97 -12.26
N VAL A 162 5.27 -5.30 -12.46
CA VAL A 162 6.36 -5.81 -13.30
C VAL A 162 7.53 -6.22 -12.41
N CYS A 163 7.73 -7.53 -12.29
CA CYS A 163 8.79 -8.14 -11.51
C CYS A 163 8.99 -9.59 -11.96
N LEU A 164 10.11 -10.21 -11.57
CA LEU A 164 10.39 -11.62 -11.88
C LEU A 164 10.28 -12.55 -10.67
N CYS A 165 10.00 -12.04 -9.46
CA CYS A 165 10.10 -12.88 -8.27
C CYS A 165 9.03 -13.96 -8.13
N GLU A 166 7.86 -13.76 -8.74
CA GLU A 166 6.79 -14.74 -8.80
C GLU A 166 7.10 -15.85 -9.83
N TYR A 167 7.96 -15.56 -10.80
CA TYR A 167 8.22 -16.39 -11.98
C TYR A 167 9.60 -17.04 -11.97
N THR A 168 10.49 -16.65 -11.05
CA THR A 168 11.84 -17.22 -10.98
C THR A 168 11.92 -18.40 -10.02
N SER A 169 12.71 -19.41 -10.37
CA SER A 169 12.94 -20.60 -9.53
C SER A 169 13.66 -20.27 -8.21
N HIS A 170 14.41 -19.16 -8.18
CA HIS A 170 15.12 -18.67 -7.00
C HIS A 170 14.36 -17.58 -6.22
N GLY A 171 13.24 -17.06 -6.74
CA GLY A 171 12.40 -16.07 -6.04
C GLY A 171 13.02 -14.66 -5.87
N HIS A 172 14.06 -14.34 -6.64
CA HIS A 172 14.67 -12.99 -6.68
C HIS A 172 13.98 -12.13 -7.74
N CYS A 173 14.08 -10.80 -7.59
CA CYS A 173 13.39 -9.85 -8.47
C CYS A 173 14.04 -9.66 -9.85
N GLY A 174 15.11 -10.38 -10.17
CA GLY A 174 15.84 -10.27 -11.44
C GLY A 174 16.68 -11.52 -11.71
N ILE A 175 17.38 -11.51 -12.84
CA ILE A 175 18.27 -12.57 -13.30
C ILE A 175 19.57 -12.52 -12.49
N LEU A 176 20.07 -13.68 -12.07
CA LEU A 176 21.30 -13.80 -11.27
C LEU A 176 22.51 -14.17 -12.15
N ARG A 177 23.70 -13.77 -11.70
CA ARG A 177 24.99 -14.28 -12.18
C ARG A 177 25.30 -15.63 -11.52
N ASP A 178 26.34 -16.30 -12.00
CA ASP A 178 26.82 -17.58 -11.45
C ASP A 178 27.19 -17.50 -9.96
N ASP A 179 27.63 -16.32 -9.48
CA ASP A 179 27.94 -16.06 -8.06
C ASP A 179 26.71 -15.76 -7.20
N GLY A 180 25.50 -15.81 -7.78
CA GLY A 180 24.24 -15.50 -7.10
C GLY A 180 23.93 -14.01 -6.96
N SER A 181 24.82 -13.12 -7.44
CA SER A 181 24.56 -11.68 -7.47
C SER A 181 23.59 -11.29 -8.58
N LEU A 182 22.89 -10.16 -8.42
CA LEU A 182 21.94 -9.66 -9.41
C LEU A 182 22.64 -9.19 -10.68
N ASN A 183 22.31 -9.77 -11.83
CA ASN A 183 22.74 -9.27 -13.14
C ASN A 183 21.81 -8.13 -13.58
N ASN A 184 22.16 -6.90 -13.21
CA ASN A 184 21.33 -5.72 -13.44
C ASN A 184 20.97 -5.52 -14.93
N GLN A 185 21.93 -5.66 -15.85
CA GLN A 185 21.68 -5.42 -17.28
C GLN A 185 20.65 -6.41 -17.84
N MET A 186 20.90 -7.71 -17.66
CA MET A 186 19.97 -8.74 -18.12
C MET A 186 18.59 -8.62 -17.44
N SER A 187 18.58 -8.27 -16.15
CA SER A 187 17.33 -8.06 -15.41
C SER A 187 16.53 -6.90 -15.99
N VAL A 188 17.16 -5.76 -16.22
CA VAL A 188 16.51 -4.57 -16.80
C VAL A 188 15.94 -4.87 -18.18
N ASP A 189 16.68 -5.57 -19.03
CA ASP A 189 16.21 -5.94 -20.38
C ASP A 189 14.95 -6.81 -20.30
N ARG A 190 15.02 -7.88 -19.48
CA ARG A 190 13.93 -8.82 -19.26
C ARG A 190 12.69 -8.17 -18.64
N ILE A 191 12.87 -7.35 -17.60
CA ILE A 191 11.79 -6.61 -16.93
C ILE A 191 11.11 -5.66 -17.91
N SER A 192 11.89 -5.05 -18.80
CA SER A 192 11.33 -4.16 -19.83
C SER A 192 10.51 -4.94 -20.86
N ASP A 193 10.91 -6.17 -21.23
CA ASP A 193 10.09 -7.03 -22.09
C ASP A 193 8.75 -7.39 -21.44
N VAL A 194 8.77 -7.74 -20.14
CA VAL A 194 7.54 -8.03 -19.38
C VAL A 194 6.60 -6.83 -19.34
N ALA A 195 7.15 -5.64 -19.08
CA ALA A 195 6.35 -4.40 -19.10
C ALA A 195 5.69 -4.17 -20.47
N MET A 196 6.44 -4.39 -21.56
CA MET A 196 5.90 -4.25 -22.92
C MET A 196 4.81 -5.27 -23.23
N ALA A 197 4.96 -6.51 -22.77
CA ALA A 197 3.94 -7.54 -22.97
C ALA A 197 2.63 -7.21 -22.23
N TYR A 198 2.71 -6.72 -20.99
CA TYR A 198 1.53 -6.26 -20.25
C TYR A 198 0.87 -5.03 -20.89
N ALA A 199 1.67 -4.08 -21.35
CA ALA A 199 1.17 -2.92 -22.10
C ALA A 199 0.45 -3.35 -23.39
N ALA A 200 1.05 -4.25 -24.17
CA ALA A 200 0.46 -4.81 -25.39
C ALA A 200 -0.82 -5.61 -25.12
N ALA A 201 -0.92 -6.28 -23.96
CA ALA A 201 -2.13 -6.95 -23.51
C ALA A 201 -3.26 -5.97 -23.14
N GLY A 202 -2.95 -4.69 -22.94
CA GLY A 202 -3.90 -3.62 -22.66
C GLY A 202 -3.88 -3.12 -21.21
N ALA A 203 -2.80 -3.34 -20.45
CA ALA A 203 -2.64 -2.70 -19.16
C ALA A 203 -2.56 -1.17 -19.33
N HIS A 204 -3.31 -0.43 -18.53
CA HIS A 204 -3.28 1.04 -18.55
C HIS A 204 -2.03 1.58 -17.86
N CYS A 205 -1.47 0.79 -16.94
CA CYS A 205 -0.29 1.14 -16.18
C CYS A 205 0.58 -0.09 -15.96
N VAL A 206 1.89 0.10 -16.11
CA VAL A 206 2.90 -0.88 -15.71
C VAL A 206 3.62 -0.35 -14.47
N ALA A 207 3.80 -1.20 -13.46
CA ALA A 207 4.31 -0.81 -12.16
C ALA A 207 5.55 -1.65 -11.76
N PRO A 208 6.76 -1.29 -12.24
CA PRO A 208 7.99 -2.04 -11.97
C PRO A 208 8.41 -1.98 -10.50
N SER A 209 8.40 -3.15 -9.86
CA SER A 209 8.63 -3.31 -8.41
C SER A 209 9.96 -3.96 -8.05
N ASP A 210 10.81 -4.19 -9.04
CA ASP A 210 12.04 -4.98 -8.99
C ASP A 210 13.23 -4.29 -8.29
N MET A 211 13.28 -2.95 -8.31
CA MET A 211 14.37 -2.11 -7.79
C MET A 211 15.73 -2.22 -8.51
N ASN A 212 15.79 -2.73 -9.74
CA ASN A 212 17.01 -2.68 -10.56
C ASN A 212 17.34 -1.24 -10.97
N ASP A 213 18.62 -0.95 -11.13
CA ASP A 213 19.07 0.39 -11.52
C ASP A 213 18.82 0.61 -13.02
N GLY A 214 18.12 1.70 -13.37
CA GLY A 214 17.86 2.10 -14.76
C GLY A 214 16.67 1.44 -15.44
N ARG A 215 15.87 0.60 -14.74
CA ARG A 215 14.72 -0.08 -15.36
C ARG A 215 13.63 0.88 -15.87
N ILE A 216 13.45 2.03 -15.22
CA ILE A 216 12.42 3.00 -15.64
C ILE A 216 12.78 3.57 -16.99
N ARG A 217 14.06 3.96 -17.19
CA ARG A 217 14.55 4.44 -18.49
C ARG A 217 14.33 3.40 -19.58
N ALA A 218 14.71 2.15 -19.33
CA ALA A 218 14.58 1.08 -20.31
C ALA A 218 13.12 0.82 -20.71
N ILE A 219 12.20 0.76 -19.73
CA ILE A 219 10.77 0.62 -20.00
C ILE A 219 10.24 1.83 -20.78
N LYS A 220 10.55 3.06 -20.36
CA LYS A 220 10.06 4.27 -21.02
C LYS A 220 10.55 4.37 -22.46
N LEU A 221 11.81 4.02 -22.73
CA LEU A 221 12.35 3.98 -24.09
C LEU A 221 11.62 2.96 -24.97
N LYS A 222 11.39 1.72 -24.49
CA LYS A 222 10.62 0.72 -25.26
C LYS A 222 9.17 1.17 -25.53
N LEU A 223 8.53 1.84 -24.57
CA LEU A 223 7.19 2.42 -24.76
C LEU A 223 7.18 3.51 -25.83
N ILE A 224 8.22 4.36 -25.88
CA ILE A 224 8.39 5.41 -26.90
C ILE A 224 8.63 4.78 -28.27
N GLU A 225 9.57 3.85 -28.37
CA GLU A 225 9.93 3.14 -29.61
C GLU A 225 8.74 2.38 -30.20
N SER A 226 7.89 1.80 -29.34
CA SER A 226 6.67 1.11 -29.74
C SER A 226 5.51 2.06 -30.07
N GLY A 227 5.69 3.38 -29.89
CA GLY A 227 4.67 4.39 -30.17
C GLY A 227 3.51 4.45 -29.18
N ILE A 228 3.58 3.74 -28.04
CA ILE A 228 2.48 3.63 -27.06
C ILE A 228 2.73 4.36 -25.74
N ALA A 229 3.84 5.09 -25.60
CA ALA A 229 4.15 5.86 -24.40
C ALA A 229 3.08 6.90 -24.00
N HIS A 230 2.24 7.34 -24.94
CA HIS A 230 1.13 8.25 -24.69
C HIS A 230 -0.13 7.57 -24.12
N GLN A 231 -0.14 6.24 -24.03
CA GLN A 231 -1.30 5.44 -23.59
C GLN A 231 -1.05 4.69 -22.28
N VAL A 232 0.21 4.53 -21.88
CA VAL A 232 0.62 3.66 -20.77
C VAL A 232 1.30 4.49 -19.68
N VAL A 233 0.73 4.44 -18.48
CA VAL A 233 1.29 5.07 -17.28
C VAL A 233 2.43 4.21 -16.73
N LEU A 234 3.56 4.83 -16.40
CA LEU A 234 4.70 4.19 -15.75
C LEU A 234 4.74 4.54 -14.27
N MET A 235 4.29 3.62 -13.41
CA MET A 235 4.22 3.80 -11.96
C MET A 235 5.41 3.13 -11.28
N SER A 236 6.46 3.90 -11.02
CA SER A 236 7.67 3.35 -10.41
C SER A 236 7.50 3.09 -8.91
N TYR A 237 7.87 1.88 -8.46
CA TYR A 237 8.23 1.64 -7.06
C TYR A 237 9.58 2.29 -6.72
N ALA A 238 9.64 3.62 -6.80
CA ALA A 238 10.88 4.38 -6.74
C ALA A 238 11.60 4.26 -5.40
N ALA A 239 10.85 4.15 -4.30
CA ALA A 239 11.38 3.94 -2.97
C ALA A 239 10.76 2.69 -2.33
N LYS A 240 11.25 1.51 -2.71
CA LYS A 240 10.88 0.22 -2.12
C LYS A 240 11.97 -0.28 -1.17
N PHE A 241 11.62 -0.36 0.09
CA PHE A 241 12.54 -0.76 1.16
C PHE A 241 12.53 -2.27 1.40
N SER A 242 13.66 -2.80 1.84
CA SER A 242 13.79 -4.12 2.44
C SER A 242 13.22 -4.09 3.86
N GLY A 243 12.66 -5.21 4.34
CA GLY A 243 12.08 -5.27 5.68
C GLY A 243 11.20 -6.49 5.91
N CYS A 244 10.58 -6.55 7.09
CA CYS A 244 9.76 -7.68 7.55
C CYS A 244 8.28 -7.58 7.19
N LEU A 245 7.81 -6.44 6.65
CA LEU A 245 6.39 -6.19 6.39
C LEU A 245 5.84 -6.87 5.12
N TYR A 246 6.61 -7.76 4.49
CA TYR A 246 6.22 -8.47 3.27
C TYR A 246 5.84 -9.94 3.47
N GLY A 247 5.89 -10.46 4.70
CA GLY A 247 5.64 -11.87 5.00
C GLY A 247 4.36 -12.40 4.34
N PRO A 248 3.18 -11.84 4.65
CA PRO A 248 1.94 -12.35 4.08
C PRO A 248 1.83 -12.24 2.55
N PHE A 249 2.47 -11.25 1.93
CA PHE A 249 2.54 -11.16 0.46
C PHE A 249 3.36 -12.31 -0.13
N ARG A 250 4.46 -12.70 0.52
CA ARG A 250 5.30 -13.81 0.03
C ARG A 250 4.54 -15.13 0.06
N ASP A 251 3.69 -15.33 1.06
CA ASP A 251 2.78 -16.48 1.12
C ASP A 251 1.74 -16.43 0.00
N ALA A 252 1.14 -15.25 -0.22
CA ALA A 252 0.14 -15.01 -1.26
C ALA A 252 0.69 -15.25 -2.69
N ALA A 253 1.90 -14.75 -2.97
CA ALA A 253 2.51 -14.76 -4.28
C ALA A 253 3.43 -15.96 -4.55
N GLY A 254 3.66 -16.82 -3.55
CA GLY A 254 4.60 -17.94 -3.64
C GLY A 254 6.02 -17.49 -4.02
N SER A 255 6.44 -16.33 -3.52
CA SER A 255 7.62 -15.58 -3.98
C SER A 255 8.73 -15.50 -2.92
N CYS A 256 8.79 -16.44 -1.98
CA CYS A 256 9.86 -16.44 -0.97
C CYS A 256 11.21 -16.71 -1.65
N PRO A 257 12.26 -15.91 -1.42
CA PRO A 257 13.59 -16.19 -1.99
C PRO A 257 14.09 -17.56 -1.54
N SER A 258 14.65 -18.33 -2.48
CA SER A 258 15.17 -19.68 -2.20
C SER A 258 16.48 -19.65 -1.41
N PHE A 259 17.21 -18.53 -1.46
CA PHE A 259 18.41 -18.27 -0.65
C PHE A 259 18.62 -16.76 -0.45
N GLY A 260 19.47 -16.41 0.52
CA GLY A 260 19.85 -15.03 0.79
C GLY A 260 18.67 -14.10 1.13
N ASP A 261 18.81 -12.82 0.78
CA ASP A 261 17.76 -11.83 0.94
C ASP A 261 17.75 -10.81 -0.22
N ARG A 262 16.89 -9.80 -0.12
CA ARG A 262 16.70 -8.77 -1.16
C ARG A 262 17.42 -7.45 -0.84
N LYS A 263 18.31 -7.42 0.17
CA LYS A 263 18.92 -6.18 0.68
C LYS A 263 19.96 -5.56 -0.27
N CYS A 264 20.40 -6.31 -1.29
CA CYS A 264 21.33 -5.81 -2.31
C CYS A 264 20.67 -4.96 -3.41
N TYR A 265 19.33 -4.81 -3.39
CA TYR A 265 18.59 -3.99 -4.37
C TYR A 265 17.39 -3.27 -3.75
N GLN A 266 16.67 -3.89 -2.80
CA GLN A 266 15.69 -3.16 -2.00
C GLN A 266 16.41 -2.24 -1.00
N LEU A 267 15.91 -1.02 -0.83
CA LEU A 267 16.57 0.00 -0.01
C LEU A 267 16.71 -0.45 1.45
N PRO A 268 17.82 -0.17 2.15
CA PRO A 268 17.91 -0.43 3.58
C PRO A 268 16.97 0.52 4.36
N PRO A 269 16.34 0.09 5.47
CA PRO A 269 15.40 0.94 6.24
C PRO A 269 15.94 2.31 6.66
N GLY A 270 17.22 2.38 7.07
CA GLY A 270 17.88 3.65 7.41
C GLY A 270 18.31 4.50 6.20
N GLY A 271 17.98 4.07 4.97
CA GLY A 271 18.53 4.58 3.71
C GLY A 271 17.80 5.79 3.12
N ARG A 272 17.41 6.80 3.91
CA ARG A 272 16.68 7.99 3.41
C ARG A 272 17.38 8.68 2.23
N GLY A 273 18.70 8.86 2.30
CA GLY A 273 19.48 9.46 1.20
C GLY A 273 19.43 8.66 -0.10
N LEU A 274 19.41 7.32 -0.02
CA LEU A 274 19.24 6.46 -1.20
C LEU A 274 17.82 6.56 -1.77
N ALA A 275 16.80 6.61 -0.91
CA ALA A 275 15.42 6.78 -1.34
C ALA A 275 15.23 8.09 -2.13
N ARG A 276 15.72 9.23 -1.60
CA ARG A 276 15.68 10.52 -2.30
C ARG A 276 16.37 10.46 -3.67
N ARG A 277 17.56 9.83 -3.75
CA ARG A 277 18.29 9.65 -5.03
C ARG A 277 17.52 8.76 -6.01
N ALA A 278 16.91 7.67 -5.55
CA ALA A 278 16.14 6.76 -6.39
C ALA A 278 14.85 7.41 -6.91
N ILE A 279 14.17 8.21 -6.08
CA ILE A 279 13.03 9.03 -6.49
C ILE A 279 13.43 10.00 -7.61
N ILE A 280 14.48 10.81 -7.38
CA ILE A 280 14.96 11.76 -8.40
C ILE A 280 15.37 11.05 -9.69
N ARG A 281 16.06 9.90 -9.58
CA ARG A 281 16.43 9.08 -10.73
C ARG A 281 15.19 8.69 -11.52
N ASP A 282 14.21 8.05 -10.88
CA ASP A 282 13.06 7.49 -11.57
C ASP A 282 12.16 8.58 -12.19
N ILE A 283 12.08 9.76 -11.57
CA ILE A 283 11.46 10.96 -12.17
C ILE A 283 12.18 11.33 -13.48
N ASN A 284 13.51 11.46 -13.43
CA ASN A 284 14.33 11.82 -14.60
C ASN A 284 14.34 10.74 -15.68
N GLU A 285 14.03 9.49 -15.32
CA GLU A 285 13.91 8.36 -16.25
C GLU A 285 12.52 8.23 -16.88
N GLY A 286 11.56 9.08 -16.50
CA GLY A 286 10.25 9.18 -17.14
C GLY A 286 9.10 8.45 -16.44
N ALA A 287 9.22 8.20 -15.13
CA ALA A 287 8.10 7.74 -14.32
C ALA A 287 6.99 8.80 -14.27
N ASP A 288 5.75 8.38 -14.54
CA ASP A 288 4.57 9.26 -14.47
C ASP A 288 3.98 9.29 -13.05
N ILE A 289 4.25 8.25 -12.25
CA ILE A 289 3.87 8.14 -10.84
C ILE A 289 5.06 7.56 -10.07
N ILE A 290 5.37 8.12 -8.90
CA ILE A 290 6.37 7.58 -7.98
C ILE A 290 5.69 6.97 -6.76
N MET A 291 6.17 5.80 -6.32
CA MET A 291 5.58 5.05 -5.22
C MET A 291 6.59 4.77 -4.10
N VAL A 292 6.11 4.90 -2.86
CA VAL A 292 6.80 4.46 -1.64
C VAL A 292 6.18 3.16 -1.11
N LYS A 293 7.04 2.20 -0.74
CA LYS A 293 6.64 0.89 -0.20
C LYS A 293 7.67 0.39 0.84
N PRO A 294 7.26 -0.01 2.07
CA PRO A 294 5.95 0.09 2.71
C PRO A 294 5.44 1.53 2.93
N ALA A 295 4.24 1.70 3.49
CA ALA A 295 3.65 3.03 3.66
C ALA A 295 3.77 3.59 5.08
N SER A 296 3.11 2.99 6.08
CA SER A 296 2.98 3.55 7.43
C SER A 296 4.31 3.69 8.16
N GLN A 297 5.28 2.81 7.90
CA GLN A 297 6.64 2.92 8.48
C GLN A 297 7.57 3.87 7.73
N TYR A 298 7.12 4.47 6.63
CA TYR A 298 7.91 5.32 5.74
C TYR A 298 7.14 6.58 5.31
N LEU A 299 6.28 7.10 6.19
CA LEU A 299 5.53 8.34 5.95
C LEU A 299 6.47 9.55 5.73
N ASP A 300 7.64 9.56 6.36
CA ASP A 300 8.70 10.54 6.12
C ASP A 300 9.23 10.48 4.68
N ILE A 301 9.34 9.27 4.11
CA ILE A 301 9.76 9.08 2.72
C ILE A 301 8.64 9.44 1.74
N ILE A 302 7.37 9.24 2.09
CA ILE A 302 6.23 9.74 1.29
C ILE A 302 6.27 11.28 1.25
N SER A 303 6.59 11.93 2.37
CA SER A 303 6.79 13.38 2.42
C SER A 303 7.96 13.84 1.55
N ASP A 304 9.10 13.15 1.62
CA ASP A 304 10.23 13.41 0.72
C ASP A 304 9.85 13.23 -0.76
N ALA A 305 9.10 12.18 -1.08
CA ALA A 305 8.63 11.91 -2.44
C ALA A 305 7.71 13.03 -2.94
N LYS A 306 6.82 13.54 -2.08
CA LYS A 306 5.95 14.67 -2.46
C LYS A 306 6.71 15.97 -2.62
N GLU A 307 7.74 16.22 -1.82
CA GLU A 307 8.62 17.38 -1.99
C GLU A 307 9.38 17.31 -3.33
N LEU A 308 10.03 16.18 -3.60
CA LEU A 308 10.89 15.97 -4.77
C LEU A 308 10.07 15.85 -6.08
N GLY A 309 8.93 15.17 -6.02
CA GLY A 309 8.01 14.95 -7.13
C GLY A 309 6.73 15.76 -6.98
N LYS A 310 6.83 17.04 -6.57
CA LYS A 310 5.67 17.91 -6.28
C LYS A 310 4.62 17.97 -7.39
N ASP A 311 5.07 17.86 -8.64
CA ASP A 311 4.25 17.92 -9.85
C ASP A 311 3.77 16.54 -10.33
N LEU A 312 4.16 15.46 -9.62
CA LEU A 312 3.74 14.10 -9.91
C LEU A 312 2.75 13.58 -8.85
N PRO A 313 1.87 12.63 -9.23
CA PRO A 313 1.17 11.81 -8.27
C PRO A 313 2.15 10.97 -7.46
N VAL A 314 1.95 10.94 -6.15
CA VAL A 314 2.67 10.04 -5.23
C VAL A 314 1.72 8.92 -4.84
N ALA A 315 2.14 7.68 -5.07
CA ALA A 315 1.47 6.49 -4.61
C ALA A 315 2.13 5.95 -3.33
N ALA A 316 1.33 5.34 -2.47
CA ALA A 316 1.82 4.61 -1.30
C ALA A 316 1.19 3.23 -1.25
N TYR A 317 1.98 2.21 -0.93
CA TYR A 317 1.48 0.85 -0.77
C TYR A 317 1.41 0.50 0.72
N GLN A 318 0.19 0.41 1.25
CA GLN A 318 -0.07 -0.19 2.56
C GLN A 318 0.05 -1.72 2.43
N VAL A 319 1.22 -2.23 2.78
CA VAL A 319 1.62 -3.59 2.42
C VAL A 319 0.92 -4.65 3.26
N SER A 320 1.10 -5.90 2.86
CA SER A 320 0.46 -7.07 3.44
C SER A 320 0.69 -7.20 4.95
N GLY A 321 1.90 -6.92 5.43
CA GLY A 321 2.23 -6.95 6.85
C GLY A 321 1.60 -5.80 7.64
N GLU A 322 1.47 -4.61 7.04
CA GLU A 322 0.79 -3.47 7.68
C GLU A 322 -0.71 -3.76 7.84
N PHE A 323 -1.34 -4.27 6.79
CA PHE A 323 -2.73 -4.70 6.82
C PHE A 323 -2.97 -5.82 7.84
N ALA A 324 -2.16 -6.89 7.80
CA ALA A 324 -2.29 -8.01 8.73
C ALA A 324 -2.05 -7.60 10.20
N MET A 325 -1.10 -6.68 10.43
CA MET A 325 -0.82 -6.12 11.76
C MET A 325 -2.02 -5.34 12.32
N ILE A 326 -2.66 -4.50 11.49
CA ILE A 326 -3.88 -3.77 11.89
C ILE A 326 -5.00 -4.75 12.23
N HIS A 327 -5.23 -5.77 11.39
CA HIS A 327 -6.21 -6.82 11.69
C HIS A 327 -5.93 -7.58 12.98
N ALA A 328 -4.67 -7.95 13.23
CA ALA A 328 -4.28 -8.68 14.42
C ALA A 328 -4.49 -7.86 15.69
N ALA A 329 -4.08 -6.59 15.69
CA ALA A 329 -4.24 -5.68 16.82
C ALA A 329 -5.73 -5.34 17.08
N ALA A 330 -6.54 -5.15 16.04
CA ALA A 330 -7.98 -4.96 16.18
C ALA A 330 -8.66 -6.21 16.78
N LYS A 331 -8.29 -7.41 16.30
CA LYS A 331 -8.78 -8.68 16.87
C LYS A 331 -8.38 -8.86 18.33
N ALA A 332 -7.23 -8.35 18.74
CA ALA A 332 -6.77 -8.36 20.12
C ALA A 332 -7.42 -7.28 21.01
N GLY A 333 -8.30 -6.43 20.46
CA GLY A 333 -8.99 -5.38 21.19
C GLY A 333 -8.13 -4.14 21.47
N VAL A 334 -7.00 -3.96 20.77
CA VAL A 334 -6.14 -2.77 20.94
C VAL A 334 -6.83 -1.51 20.42
N PHE A 335 -7.58 -1.63 19.32
CA PHE A 335 -8.35 -0.55 18.70
C PHE A 335 -9.48 -1.12 17.83
N ASP A 336 -10.39 -0.24 17.41
CA ASP A 336 -11.39 -0.55 16.37
C ASP A 336 -10.74 -0.61 14.98
N LEU A 337 -11.12 -1.63 14.19
CA LEU A 337 -10.54 -1.89 12.86
C LEU A 337 -10.80 -0.73 11.90
N LYS A 338 -12.05 -0.26 11.84
CA LYS A 338 -12.45 0.81 10.92
C LYS A 338 -11.71 2.09 11.26
N THR A 339 -11.68 2.46 12.54
CA THR A 339 -10.98 3.64 13.04
C THR A 339 -9.50 3.62 12.65
N MET A 340 -8.78 2.54 12.91
CA MET A 340 -7.35 2.44 12.57
C MET A 340 -7.11 2.37 11.06
N ALA A 341 -8.01 1.76 10.27
CA ALA A 341 -7.91 1.77 8.82
C ALA A 341 -7.97 3.20 8.27
N PHE A 342 -8.95 4.01 8.72
CA PHE A 342 -9.03 5.44 8.39
C PHE A 342 -7.78 6.19 8.85
N GLU A 343 -7.37 6.07 10.11
CA GLU A 343 -6.23 6.81 10.66
C GLU A 343 -4.92 6.49 9.92
N SER A 344 -4.67 5.22 9.60
CA SER A 344 -3.47 4.81 8.84
C SER A 344 -3.48 5.36 7.40
N THR A 345 -4.64 5.37 6.75
CA THR A 345 -4.80 5.85 5.38
C THR A 345 -4.77 7.38 5.30
N GLU A 346 -5.41 8.08 6.25
CA GLU A 346 -5.30 9.53 6.39
C GLU A 346 -3.87 9.96 6.72
N GLY A 347 -3.12 9.17 7.49
CA GLY A 347 -1.69 9.37 7.70
C GLY A 347 -0.88 9.32 6.39
N ILE A 348 -1.21 8.39 5.49
CA ILE A 348 -0.61 8.29 4.15
C ILE A 348 -0.93 9.52 3.29
N LEU A 349 -2.18 9.99 3.31
CA LEU A 349 -2.61 11.19 2.58
C LEU A 349 -1.95 12.45 3.12
N ARG A 350 -1.90 12.60 4.46
CA ARG A 350 -1.22 13.70 5.15
C ARG A 350 0.27 13.76 4.79
N ALA A 351 0.91 12.60 4.62
CA ALA A 351 2.31 12.55 4.18
C ALA A 351 2.51 12.98 2.72
N GLY A 352 1.44 13.19 1.94
CA GLY A 352 1.51 13.74 0.59
C GLY A 352 1.06 12.78 -0.51
N ALA A 353 0.74 11.52 -0.20
CA ALA A 353 0.22 10.58 -1.19
C ALA A 353 -1.15 11.02 -1.73
N SER A 354 -1.38 10.70 -2.99
CA SER A 354 -2.63 10.91 -3.72
C SER A 354 -3.26 9.62 -4.24
N ILE A 355 -2.53 8.50 -4.14
CA ILE A 355 -2.92 7.17 -4.57
C ILE A 355 -2.55 6.19 -3.46
N VAL A 356 -3.47 5.32 -3.07
CA VAL A 356 -3.25 4.32 -2.02
C VAL A 356 -3.53 2.93 -2.56
N ILE A 357 -2.49 2.10 -2.61
CA ILE A 357 -2.64 0.67 -2.84
C ILE A 357 -2.87 0.02 -1.48
N THR A 358 -4.05 -0.57 -1.28
CA THR A 358 -4.42 -1.15 0.02
C THR A 358 -5.37 -2.34 -0.14
N TYR A 359 -5.22 -3.31 0.77
CA TYR A 359 -6.13 -4.44 0.91
C TYR A 359 -7.43 -4.07 1.62
N PHE A 360 -7.51 -2.89 2.26
CA PHE A 360 -8.75 -2.33 2.82
C PHE A 360 -9.67 -1.69 1.76
N ALA A 361 -9.31 -1.76 0.47
CA ALA A 361 -10.10 -1.12 -0.58
C ALA A 361 -11.58 -1.59 -0.58
N PRO A 362 -11.92 -2.89 -0.44
CA PRO A 362 -13.30 -3.33 -0.31
C PRO A 362 -14.05 -2.66 0.84
N GLU A 363 -13.43 -2.56 2.02
CA GLU A 363 -13.99 -1.94 3.21
C GLU A 363 -14.18 -0.43 3.02
N PHE A 364 -13.21 0.27 2.43
CA PHE A 364 -13.34 1.71 2.16
C PHE A 364 -14.42 2.04 1.14
N LEU A 365 -14.67 1.16 0.16
CA LEU A 365 -15.77 1.35 -0.79
C LEU A 365 -17.14 1.34 -0.10
N ASP A 366 -17.26 0.61 1.02
CA ASP A 366 -18.46 0.58 1.86
C ASP A 366 -18.49 1.71 2.89
N TRP A 367 -17.33 2.06 3.47
CA TRP A 367 -17.26 3.07 4.53
C TRP A 367 -17.28 4.51 4.01
N LEU A 368 -16.76 4.75 2.82
CA LEU A 368 -16.82 6.06 2.17
C LEU A 368 -18.21 6.25 1.57
N SER A 369 -18.87 7.32 1.98
CA SER A 369 -20.04 7.86 1.30
C SER A 369 -19.73 8.10 -0.19
N ASN A 370 -20.74 8.01 -1.04
CA ASN A 370 -20.61 8.46 -2.44
C ASN A 370 -20.39 9.96 -2.54
#